data_AF-A0A945U7Q7-F1
#
_entry.id   AF-A0A945U7Q7-F1
#
_cell.length_a   1.000
_cell.length_b   1.000
_cell.length_c   1.000
_cell.angle_alpha   90.00
_cell.angle_beta   90.00
_cell.angle_gamma   90.00
#
_symmetry.space_group_name_H-M   'P 1'
#
loop_
_entity.id
_entity.type
_entity.pdbx_description
1 polymer ?
#
loop_
_entity_poly.entity_id
_entity_poly.type
_entity_poly.pdbx_seq_one_letter_code
_entity_poly.pdbx_strand_id
1 'polypeptide(L)'
;MPKLELGPIGLLPPSAATLGIFQPEAGSGMDLVEGMHVPTDEAIKKAARELLTRRNPTLFPGPMIVWGWNDEAIHKADMAMELAKEVPGMNVIPMPDYRPIYPKIDPEAVISPCHPNLTIQHNKIETCLLIGVHCHFANVTLKMIRANTNCYTMAFCAYDGHEDALISLRDLDGIKLQLVIEAVRQAKKEGIEPWGLSKEGKEEIEETAARKIAEKHPSKEDTTLFMGELEQGLDENAE
;
A
#
# COMPACT_ATOMS: atom_id res chain seq x y z
N MET A 1 16.53 -17.32 -10.89
CA MET A 1 15.20 -17.33 -10.24
C MET A 1 14.35 -16.24 -10.89
N PRO A 2 13.05 -16.47 -11.06
CA PRO A 2 12.13 -15.47 -11.61
C PRO A 2 12.12 -14.23 -10.70
N LYS A 3 12.24 -13.04 -11.30
CA LYS A 3 12.21 -11.75 -10.60
C LYS A 3 10.85 -11.11 -10.77
N LEU A 4 10.29 -10.55 -9.71
CA LEU A 4 9.07 -9.77 -9.79
C LEU A 4 9.40 -8.38 -10.37
N GLU A 5 8.74 -8.04 -11.47
CA GLU A 5 8.92 -6.75 -12.14
C GLU A 5 7.99 -5.67 -11.57
N LEU A 6 8.48 -4.43 -11.55
CA LEU A 6 7.67 -3.25 -11.27
C LEU A 6 6.69 -3.04 -12.43
N GLY A 7 5.42 -2.77 -12.11
CA GLY A 7 4.39 -2.53 -13.11
C GLY A 7 4.50 -1.17 -13.83
N PRO A 8 3.50 -0.82 -14.67
CA PRO A 8 2.34 -1.64 -15.01
C PRO A 8 2.71 -2.82 -15.92
N ILE A 9 2.19 -4.00 -15.61
CA ILE A 9 2.45 -5.23 -16.39
C ILE A 9 1.37 -5.48 -17.46
N GLY A 10 0.19 -4.87 -17.32
CA GLY A 10 -0.95 -5.05 -18.21
C GLY A 10 -2.22 -5.51 -17.47
N LEU A 11 -3.31 -5.68 -18.21
CA LEU A 11 -4.66 -5.88 -17.66
C LEU A 11 -4.77 -7.08 -16.69
N LEU A 12 -4.08 -8.18 -17.00
CA LEU A 12 -4.11 -9.42 -16.22
C LEU A 12 -2.67 -9.92 -15.97
N PRO A 13 -1.95 -9.35 -15.00
CA PRO A 13 -0.60 -9.80 -14.70
C PRO A 13 -0.63 -11.23 -14.14
N PRO A 14 0.33 -12.09 -14.53
CA PRO A 14 0.48 -13.39 -13.89
C PRO A 14 0.72 -13.20 -12.39
N SER A 15 0.14 -14.10 -11.57
CA SER A 15 0.49 -14.16 -10.14
C SER A 15 1.98 -14.46 -9.98
N ALA A 16 2.60 -13.93 -8.94
CA ALA A 16 3.97 -14.31 -8.61
C ALA A 16 4.12 -15.84 -8.44
N ALA A 17 3.14 -16.51 -7.84
CA ALA A 17 3.10 -17.97 -7.72
C ALA A 17 3.15 -18.71 -9.08
N THR A 18 2.39 -18.25 -10.09
CA THR A 18 2.46 -18.83 -11.46
C THR A 18 3.79 -18.59 -12.15
N LEU A 19 4.57 -17.62 -11.69
CA LEU A 19 5.93 -17.39 -12.15
C LEU A 19 6.96 -18.24 -11.39
N GLY A 20 6.54 -19.03 -10.38
CA GLY A 20 7.43 -19.83 -9.53
C GLY A 20 8.03 -19.06 -8.35
N ILE A 21 7.46 -17.90 -7.99
CA ILE A 21 7.85 -17.12 -6.83
C ILE A 21 6.98 -17.55 -5.64
N PHE A 22 7.62 -18.00 -4.57
CA PHE A 22 6.97 -18.42 -3.34
C PHE A 22 7.63 -17.78 -2.13
N GLN A 23 6.87 -17.65 -1.05
CA GLN A 23 7.39 -17.21 0.23
C GLN A 23 8.49 -18.16 0.73
N PRO A 24 9.55 -17.64 1.38
CA PRO A 24 10.51 -18.48 2.07
C PRO A 24 9.85 -19.24 3.20
N GLU A 25 10.45 -20.35 3.63
CA GLU A 25 9.92 -21.17 4.74
C GLU A 25 9.85 -20.35 6.04
N ALA A 26 8.81 -20.59 6.85
CA ALA A 26 8.65 -19.93 8.13
C ALA A 26 9.85 -20.20 9.04
N GLY A 27 10.39 -19.15 9.67
CA GLY A 27 11.57 -19.26 10.53
C GLY A 27 12.91 -19.41 9.81
N SER A 28 12.95 -19.36 8.48
CA SER A 28 14.21 -19.44 7.71
C SER A 28 15.15 -18.23 7.88
N GLY A 29 14.67 -17.12 8.46
CA GLY A 29 15.39 -15.85 8.53
C GLY A 29 15.47 -15.12 7.18
N MET A 30 14.63 -15.52 6.23
CA MET A 30 14.56 -14.97 4.89
C MET A 30 13.19 -14.33 4.66
N ASP A 31 13.16 -13.31 3.81
CA ASP A 31 11.97 -12.61 3.32
C ASP A 31 12.06 -12.43 1.79
N LEU A 32 11.00 -11.89 1.19
CA LEU A 32 10.98 -11.64 -0.25
C LEU A 32 11.35 -10.20 -0.59
N VAL A 33 12.29 -10.05 -1.52
CA VAL A 33 12.56 -8.80 -2.24
C VAL A 33 12.56 -9.09 -3.74
N GLU A 34 11.63 -8.47 -4.46
CA GLU A 34 11.48 -8.53 -5.92
C GLU A 34 11.41 -9.99 -6.41
N GLY A 35 10.73 -10.85 -5.64
CA GLY A 35 10.57 -12.28 -5.93
C GLY A 35 11.75 -13.17 -5.53
N MET A 36 12.81 -12.61 -4.93
CA MET A 36 13.98 -13.35 -4.46
C MET A 36 13.95 -13.51 -2.94
N HIS A 37 14.38 -14.69 -2.47
CA HIS A 37 14.62 -14.92 -1.04
C HIS A 37 15.88 -14.17 -0.65
N VAL A 38 15.76 -13.25 0.30
CA VAL A 38 16.88 -12.48 0.85
C VAL A 38 16.85 -12.53 2.39
N PRO A 39 17.99 -12.39 3.07
CA PRO A 39 18.00 -12.27 4.53
C PRO A 39 17.05 -11.16 5.02
N THR A 40 16.33 -11.41 6.12
CA THR A 40 15.36 -10.46 6.68
C THR A 40 15.96 -9.07 6.93
N ASP A 41 17.20 -8.99 7.41
CA ASP A 41 17.86 -7.71 7.66
C ASP A 41 18.14 -6.93 6.37
N GLU A 42 18.49 -7.63 5.29
CA GLU A 42 18.64 -7.04 3.96
C GLU A 42 17.31 -6.56 3.39
N ALA A 43 16.24 -7.35 3.56
CA ALA A 43 14.88 -6.95 3.17
C ALA A 43 14.44 -5.68 3.90
N ILE A 44 14.69 -5.60 5.21
CA ILE A 44 14.38 -4.43 6.04
C ILE A 44 15.19 -3.20 5.60
N LYS A 45 16.49 -3.33 5.36
CA LYS A 45 17.34 -2.23 4.86
C LYS A 45 16.86 -1.71 3.50
N LYS A 46 16.51 -2.63 2.60
CA LYS A 46 15.94 -2.30 1.30
C LYS A 46 14.61 -1.56 1.46
N ALA A 47 13.70 -2.05 2.31
CA ALA A 47 12.42 -1.39 2.57
C ALA A 47 12.61 0.03 3.12
N ALA A 48 13.51 0.21 4.09
CA ALA A 48 13.84 1.52 4.64
C ALA A 48 14.33 2.50 3.56
N ARG A 49 15.20 2.03 2.65
CA ARG A 49 15.68 2.83 1.52
C ARG A 49 14.53 3.23 0.59
N GLU A 50 13.71 2.27 0.15
CA GLU A 50 12.61 2.53 -0.78
C GLU A 50 11.54 3.46 -0.18
N LEU A 51 11.25 3.35 1.13
CA LEU A 51 10.38 4.27 1.86
C LEU A 51 10.93 5.70 1.89
N LEU A 52 12.23 5.86 2.08
CA LEU A 52 12.86 7.18 2.17
C LEU A 52 13.02 7.83 0.79
N THR A 53 13.42 7.09 -0.24
CA THR A 53 13.87 7.69 -1.50
C THR A 53 12.80 7.79 -2.58
N ARG A 54 11.74 6.98 -2.52
CA ARG A 54 10.68 7.06 -3.53
C ARG A 54 9.71 8.20 -3.24
N ARG A 55 9.14 8.71 -4.32
CA ARG A 55 8.19 9.81 -4.30
C ARG A 55 6.86 9.40 -3.66
N ASN A 56 6.31 10.30 -2.86
CA ASN A 56 5.01 10.15 -2.20
C ASN A 56 4.83 8.79 -1.48
N PRO A 57 5.67 8.47 -0.48
CA PRO A 57 5.52 7.26 0.30
C PRO A 57 4.18 7.27 1.02
N THR A 58 3.44 6.16 0.97
CA THR A 58 2.12 6.07 1.59
C THR A 58 1.96 4.80 2.40
N LEU A 59 1.61 4.96 3.68
CA LEU A 59 1.20 3.88 4.56
C LEU A 59 -0.30 3.64 4.44
N PHE A 60 -0.67 2.39 4.20
CA PHE A 60 -2.03 1.89 4.20
C PHE A 60 -2.22 0.96 5.41
N PRO A 61 -2.59 1.49 6.59
CA PRO A 61 -2.91 0.66 7.73
C PRO A 61 -4.27 -0.02 7.49
N GLY A 62 -4.30 -1.34 7.64
CA GLY A 62 -5.48 -2.17 7.43
C GLY A 62 -6.33 -2.34 8.69
N PRO A 63 -7.54 -2.93 8.55
CA PRO A 63 -8.51 -3.06 9.63
C PRO A 63 -8.00 -3.89 10.82
N MET A 64 -6.95 -4.70 10.66
CA MET A 64 -6.40 -5.45 11.78
C MET A 64 -5.71 -4.55 12.81
N ILE A 65 -5.32 -3.33 12.45
CA ILE A 65 -4.67 -2.37 13.37
C ILE A 65 -5.45 -1.06 13.54
N VAL A 66 -6.23 -0.63 12.53
CA VAL A 66 -6.98 0.64 12.57
C VAL A 66 -8.00 0.71 13.72
N TRP A 67 -8.64 -0.40 14.07
CA TRP A 67 -9.77 -0.40 15.02
C TRP A 67 -9.38 -0.63 16.49
N GLY A 68 -8.09 -0.90 16.78
CA GLY A 68 -7.62 -1.04 18.17
C GLY A 68 -8.42 -2.05 19.03
N TRP A 69 -8.86 -3.15 18.43
CA TRP A 69 -9.77 -4.13 19.04
C TRP A 69 -9.13 -4.97 20.16
N ASN A 70 -7.81 -4.87 20.33
CA ASN A 70 -7.03 -5.40 21.45
C ASN A 70 -5.72 -4.63 21.62
N ASP A 71 -5.01 -4.86 22.72
CA ASP A 71 -3.76 -4.15 23.05
C ASP A 71 -2.65 -4.36 22.01
N GLU A 72 -2.58 -5.55 21.40
CA GLU A 72 -1.60 -5.84 20.35
C GLU A 72 -1.86 -5.02 19.08
N ALA A 73 -3.13 -4.88 18.69
CA ALA A 73 -3.56 -4.09 17.55
C ALA A 73 -3.27 -2.60 17.77
N ILE A 74 -3.53 -2.09 18.99
CA ILE A 74 -3.18 -0.71 19.39
C ILE A 74 -1.67 -0.52 19.32
N HIS A 75 -0.89 -1.42 19.90
CA HIS A 75 0.56 -1.35 19.90
C HIS A 75 1.13 -1.34 18.47
N LYS A 76 0.67 -2.23 17.60
CA LYS A 76 1.08 -2.24 16.18
C LYS A 76 0.64 -0.97 15.43
N ALA A 77 -0.52 -0.41 15.74
CA ALA A 77 -0.97 0.86 15.16
C ALA A 77 -0.05 2.02 15.57
N ASP A 78 0.31 2.11 16.86
CA ASP A 78 1.24 3.13 17.37
C ASP A 78 2.60 3.03 16.67
N MET A 79 3.13 1.82 16.52
CA MET A 79 4.40 1.58 15.82
C MET A 79 4.31 1.90 14.33
N ALA A 80 3.20 1.58 13.66
CA ALA A 80 2.99 1.94 12.27
C ALA A 80 2.96 3.47 12.09
N MET A 81 2.37 4.20 13.05
CA MET A 81 2.39 5.66 13.06
C MET A 81 3.75 6.24 13.45
N GLU A 82 4.53 5.56 14.29
CA GLU A 82 5.93 5.91 14.54
C GLU A 82 6.76 5.79 13.26
N LEU A 83 6.62 4.70 12.52
CA LEU A 83 7.26 4.52 11.21
C LEU A 83 6.87 5.65 10.24
N ALA A 84 5.59 6.02 10.18
CA ALA A 84 5.11 7.15 9.37
C ALA A 84 5.77 8.48 9.74
N LYS A 85 5.95 8.76 11.02
CA LYS A 85 6.64 9.98 11.49
C LYS A 85 8.13 9.98 11.12
N GLU A 86 8.75 8.80 11.06
CA GLU A 86 10.16 8.65 10.72
C GLU A 86 10.46 8.81 9.21
N VAL A 87 9.45 8.74 8.35
CA VAL A 87 9.59 8.90 6.89
C VAL A 87 9.01 10.27 6.47
N PRO A 88 9.84 11.30 6.25
CA PRO A 88 9.35 12.61 5.84
C PRO A 88 8.53 12.56 4.56
N GLY A 89 7.35 13.19 4.58
CA GLY A 89 6.42 13.18 3.43
C GLY A 89 5.56 11.93 3.33
N MET A 90 5.62 11.00 4.30
CA MET A 90 4.76 9.82 4.29
C MET A 90 3.29 10.18 4.55
N ASN A 91 2.44 9.86 3.58
CA ASN A 91 0.99 9.92 3.73
C ASN A 91 0.48 8.69 4.49
N VAL A 92 -0.68 8.84 5.13
CA VAL A 92 -1.39 7.72 5.78
C VAL A 92 -2.82 7.71 5.25
N ILE A 93 -3.20 6.62 4.58
CA ILE A 93 -4.55 6.39 4.06
C ILE A 93 -5.09 5.11 4.69
N PRO A 94 -5.92 5.20 5.76
CA PRO A 94 -6.46 4.02 6.40
C PRO A 94 -7.36 3.26 5.43
N MET A 95 -7.17 1.94 5.35
CA MET A 95 -8.08 1.10 4.58
C MET A 95 -9.42 0.99 5.32
N PRO A 96 -10.56 1.06 4.61
CA PRO A 96 -11.86 0.89 5.23
C PRO A 96 -11.99 -0.53 5.83
N ASP A 97 -12.91 -0.68 6.77
CA ASP A 97 -13.31 -2.02 7.19
C ASP A 97 -14.08 -2.70 6.06
N TYR A 98 -13.39 -3.58 5.36
CA TYR A 98 -13.96 -4.39 4.28
C TYR A 98 -14.53 -5.71 4.80
N ARG A 99 -14.54 -5.94 6.12
CA ARG A 99 -15.18 -7.14 6.67
C ARG A 99 -16.69 -7.07 6.42
N PRO A 100 -17.29 -8.14 5.88
CA PRO A 100 -18.73 -8.19 5.70
C PRO A 100 -19.46 -7.96 7.04
N ILE A 101 -20.41 -7.02 7.07
CA ILE A 101 -21.24 -6.76 8.25
C ILE A 101 -22.38 -7.78 8.27
N TYR A 102 -22.06 -9.06 8.50
CA TYR A 102 -23.09 -10.11 8.56
C TYR A 102 -24.01 -9.92 9.79
N PRO A 103 -25.32 -10.19 9.66
CA PRO A 103 -26.07 -10.57 8.45
C PRO A 103 -26.59 -9.36 7.63
N LYS A 104 -26.26 -8.13 8.03
CA LYS A 104 -26.79 -6.88 7.47
C LYS A 104 -26.09 -6.44 6.17
N ILE A 105 -25.29 -7.30 5.56
CA ILE A 105 -24.61 -6.99 4.32
C ILE A 105 -25.64 -6.94 3.19
N ASP A 106 -25.64 -5.86 2.44
CA ASP A 106 -26.27 -5.78 1.14
C ASP A 106 -25.21 -6.18 0.09
N PRO A 107 -25.28 -7.41 -0.48
CA PRO A 107 -24.28 -7.86 -1.43
C PRO A 107 -24.24 -6.97 -2.68
N GLU A 108 -25.38 -6.46 -3.16
CA GLU A 108 -25.42 -5.62 -4.36
C GLU A 108 -24.71 -4.28 -4.14
N ALA A 109 -24.77 -3.73 -2.92
CA ALA A 109 -24.07 -2.50 -2.56
C ALA A 109 -22.60 -2.69 -2.17
N VAL A 110 -22.21 -3.88 -1.67
CA VAL A 110 -20.90 -4.13 -1.05
C VAL A 110 -19.96 -4.99 -1.91
N ILE A 111 -20.46 -5.65 -2.97
CA ILE A 111 -19.65 -6.49 -3.89
C ILE A 111 -18.67 -5.66 -4.75
N SER A 112 -18.66 -4.33 -4.68
CA SER A 112 -17.66 -3.53 -5.38
C SER A 112 -16.28 -3.66 -4.70
N PRO A 113 -15.26 -4.28 -5.34
CA PRO A 113 -13.93 -4.28 -4.77
C PRO A 113 -13.44 -2.84 -4.70
N CYS A 114 -12.78 -2.49 -3.59
CA CYS A 114 -11.99 -1.27 -3.58
C CYS A 114 -11.01 -1.33 -4.75
N HIS A 115 -10.90 -0.25 -5.55
CA HIS A 115 -9.95 -0.16 -6.66
C HIS A 115 -8.66 0.55 -6.19
N PRO A 116 -7.69 -0.19 -5.60
CA PRO A 116 -6.49 0.42 -5.03
C PRO A 116 -5.63 1.10 -6.09
N ASN A 117 -5.63 0.61 -7.33
CA ASN A 117 -4.94 1.23 -8.44
C ASN A 117 -5.41 2.68 -8.69
N LEU A 118 -6.71 2.96 -8.55
CA LEU A 118 -7.25 4.31 -8.70
C LEU A 118 -6.76 5.22 -7.57
N THR A 119 -6.67 4.71 -6.33
CA THR A 119 -6.11 5.45 -5.20
C THR A 119 -4.63 5.78 -5.45
N ILE A 120 -3.86 4.80 -5.92
CA ILE A 120 -2.44 4.98 -6.28
C ILE A 120 -2.28 6.02 -7.40
N GLN A 121 -3.05 5.92 -8.48
CA GLN A 121 -2.97 6.83 -9.64
C GLN A 121 -3.41 8.24 -9.28
N HIS A 122 -4.57 8.39 -8.62
CA HIS A 122 -5.11 9.69 -8.23
C HIS A 122 -4.15 10.45 -7.31
N ASN A 123 -3.58 9.75 -6.33
CA ASN A 123 -2.64 10.36 -5.39
C ASN A 123 -1.20 10.41 -5.93
N LYS A 124 -0.91 9.81 -7.10
CA LYS A 124 0.45 9.70 -7.68
C LYS A 124 1.44 9.04 -6.71
N ILE A 125 1.05 7.92 -6.10
CA ILE A 125 1.85 7.20 -5.10
C ILE A 125 2.87 6.30 -5.83
N GLU A 126 4.17 6.48 -5.59
CA GLU A 126 5.21 5.65 -6.22
C GLU A 126 5.76 4.57 -5.28
N THR A 127 5.45 4.63 -4.00
CA THR A 127 5.76 3.56 -3.04
C THR A 127 4.67 3.45 -1.98
N CYS A 128 4.25 2.22 -1.67
CA CYS A 128 3.23 2.00 -0.66
C CYS A 128 3.58 0.86 0.29
N LEU A 129 3.10 0.98 1.52
CA LEU A 129 3.31 0.00 2.57
C LEU A 129 1.97 -0.44 3.16
N LEU A 130 1.66 -1.72 3.07
CA LEU A 130 0.50 -2.37 3.66
C LEU A 130 0.89 -3.00 5.01
N ILE A 131 0.22 -2.60 6.11
CA ILE A 131 0.38 -3.20 7.44
C ILE A 131 -1.00 -3.51 8.02
N GLY A 132 -1.21 -4.72 8.55
CA GLY A 132 -2.48 -5.08 9.19
C GLY A 132 -3.64 -5.28 8.20
N VAL A 133 -3.33 -5.70 6.98
CA VAL A 133 -4.31 -6.06 5.94
C VAL A 133 -4.47 -7.58 5.93
N HIS A 134 -5.71 -8.08 5.90
CA HIS A 134 -6.00 -9.50 5.77
C HIS A 134 -5.44 -10.04 4.44
N CYS A 135 -4.87 -11.25 4.47
CA CYS A 135 -4.06 -11.75 3.36
C CYS A 135 -4.80 -11.81 2.02
N HIS A 136 -6.08 -12.20 2.03
CA HIS A 136 -6.89 -12.27 0.81
C HIS A 136 -7.10 -10.89 0.17
N PHE A 137 -7.32 -9.84 0.98
CA PHE A 137 -7.42 -8.46 0.46
C PHE A 137 -6.08 -7.93 -0.01
N ALA A 138 -4.99 -8.22 0.70
CA ALA A 138 -3.66 -7.81 0.28
C ALA A 138 -3.29 -8.41 -1.09
N ASN A 139 -3.54 -9.70 -1.31
CA ASN A 139 -3.21 -10.37 -2.58
C ASN A 139 -4.00 -9.80 -3.78
N VAL A 140 -5.31 -9.57 -3.63
CA VAL A 140 -6.11 -8.92 -4.68
C VAL A 140 -5.65 -7.48 -4.90
N THR A 141 -5.37 -6.75 -3.83
CA THR A 141 -4.89 -5.37 -3.89
C THR A 141 -3.59 -5.25 -4.68
N LEU A 142 -2.60 -6.07 -4.33
CA LEU A 142 -1.28 -6.07 -4.96
C LEU A 142 -1.36 -6.41 -6.45
N LYS A 143 -2.22 -7.35 -6.85
CA LYS A 143 -2.48 -7.68 -8.26
C LYS A 143 -3.02 -6.49 -9.03
N MET A 144 -4.02 -5.79 -8.49
CA MET A 144 -4.62 -4.62 -9.15
C MET A 144 -3.62 -3.46 -9.30
N ILE A 145 -2.78 -3.23 -8.28
CA ILE A 145 -1.71 -2.23 -8.32
C ILE A 145 -0.67 -2.59 -9.38
N ARG A 146 -0.19 -3.85 -9.40
CA ARG A 146 0.80 -4.33 -10.40
C ARG A 146 0.27 -4.29 -11.83
N ALA A 147 -1.02 -4.50 -12.03
CA ALA A 147 -1.63 -4.47 -13.36
C ALA A 147 -1.53 -3.07 -14.00
N ASN A 148 -1.84 -2.02 -13.22
CA ASN A 148 -2.17 -0.70 -13.76
C ASN A 148 -1.23 0.44 -13.31
N THR A 149 -0.26 0.15 -12.43
CA THR A 149 0.59 1.19 -11.84
C THR A 149 2.04 0.73 -11.72
N ASN A 150 2.95 1.70 -11.58
CA ASN A 150 4.36 1.51 -11.27
C ASN A 150 4.68 1.76 -9.78
N CYS A 151 3.70 1.57 -8.89
CA CYS A 151 3.90 1.74 -7.46
C CYS A 151 4.74 0.59 -6.90
N TYR A 152 5.79 0.94 -6.15
CA TYR A 152 6.63 -0.02 -5.46
C TYR A 152 5.92 -0.51 -4.19
N THR A 153 5.36 -1.72 -4.26
CA THR A 153 4.52 -2.28 -3.19
C THR A 153 5.34 -3.01 -2.13
N MET A 154 5.07 -2.67 -0.88
CA MET A 154 5.60 -3.37 0.29
C MET A 154 4.44 -3.89 1.13
N ALA A 155 4.52 -5.14 1.59
CA ALA A 155 3.51 -5.73 2.44
C ALA A 155 4.17 -6.38 3.65
N PHE A 156 3.88 -5.86 4.85
CA PHE A 156 4.38 -6.42 6.10
C PHE A 156 3.23 -7.18 6.75
N CYS A 157 3.25 -8.49 6.55
CA CYS A 157 2.18 -9.40 6.93
C CYS A 157 2.45 -10.00 8.30
N ALA A 158 1.42 -10.12 9.15
CA ALA A 158 1.52 -10.82 10.43
C ALA A 158 1.68 -12.34 10.29
N TYR A 159 1.45 -12.89 9.09
CA TYR A 159 1.42 -14.32 8.80
C TYR A 159 2.39 -14.65 7.64
N ASP A 160 1.89 -15.17 6.52
CA ASP A 160 2.68 -15.85 5.50
C ASP A 160 3.50 -14.94 4.57
N GLY A 161 3.21 -13.63 4.53
CA GLY A 161 3.75 -12.72 3.51
C GLY A 161 2.89 -12.68 2.25
N HIS A 162 3.27 -11.81 1.29
CA HIS A 162 2.57 -11.61 0.01
C HIS A 162 3.54 -11.62 -1.18
N GLU A 163 3.53 -12.69 -1.98
CA GLU A 163 4.49 -12.91 -3.07
C GLU A 163 4.30 -11.93 -4.24
N ASP A 164 3.12 -11.33 -4.34
CA ASP A 164 2.81 -10.26 -5.29
C ASP A 164 3.29 -8.87 -4.82
N ALA A 165 3.91 -8.74 -3.64
CA ALA A 165 4.58 -7.50 -3.23
C ALA A 165 6.05 -7.48 -3.67
N LEU A 166 6.57 -6.29 -4.00
CA LEU A 166 7.99 -6.12 -4.33
C LEU A 166 8.88 -6.25 -3.09
N ILE A 167 8.36 -5.95 -1.90
CA ILE A 167 8.96 -6.44 -0.64
C ILE A 167 7.85 -7.06 0.19
N SER A 168 8.07 -8.29 0.63
CA SER A 168 7.15 -8.98 1.52
C SER A 168 7.90 -9.44 2.76
N LEU A 169 7.56 -8.82 3.89
CA LEU A 169 7.98 -9.29 5.20
C LEU A 169 6.89 -10.20 5.76
N ARG A 170 7.25 -11.44 6.08
CA ARG A 170 6.38 -12.39 6.78
C ARG A 170 6.51 -12.26 8.29
N ASP A 171 5.59 -12.87 9.04
CA ASP A 171 5.61 -12.97 10.51
C ASP A 171 5.93 -11.63 11.21
N LEU A 172 5.19 -10.57 10.86
CA LEU A 172 5.36 -9.24 11.42
C LEU A 172 4.82 -9.17 12.85
N ASP A 173 5.73 -8.90 13.78
CA ASP A 173 5.46 -8.59 15.18
C ASP A 173 6.02 -7.20 15.56
N GLY A 174 5.88 -6.82 16.83
CA GLY A 174 6.43 -5.56 17.34
C GLY A 174 7.94 -5.48 17.20
N ILE A 175 8.68 -6.58 17.44
CA ILE A 175 10.14 -6.60 17.36
C ILE A 175 10.61 -6.32 15.93
N LYS A 176 10.03 -7.00 14.95
CA LYS A 176 10.37 -6.82 13.53
C LYS A 176 10.00 -5.42 13.03
N LEU A 177 8.85 -4.88 13.47
CA LEU A 177 8.46 -3.52 13.12
C LEU A 177 9.41 -2.47 13.75
N GLN A 178 9.89 -2.71 14.98
CA GLN A 178 10.92 -1.89 15.62
C GLN A 178 12.22 -1.87 14.79
N LEU A 179 12.67 -3.04 14.30
CA LEU A 179 13.85 -3.14 13.44
C LEU A 179 13.69 -2.35 12.13
N VAL A 180 12.47 -2.31 11.56
CA VAL A 180 12.19 -1.47 10.38
C VAL A 180 12.32 0.02 10.71
N ILE A 181 11.74 0.47 11.83
CA ILE A 181 11.84 1.87 12.29
C ILE A 181 13.31 2.24 12.50
N GLU A 182 14.08 1.36 13.13
CA GLU A 182 15.52 1.55 13.37
C GLU A 182 16.31 1.60 12.06
N ALA A 183 16.00 0.75 11.09
CA ALA A 183 16.62 0.78 9.76
C ALA A 183 16.34 2.10 9.04
N VAL A 184 15.12 2.65 9.13
CA VAL A 184 14.79 3.99 8.58
C VAL A 184 15.60 5.08 9.27
N ARG A 185 15.69 5.06 10.61
CA ARG A 185 16.51 6.01 11.38
C ARG A 185 17.99 5.92 10.99
N GLN A 186 18.50 4.71 10.85
CA GLN A 186 19.90 4.45 10.51
C GLN A 186 20.21 4.90 9.07
N ALA A 187 19.35 4.59 8.11
CA ALA A 187 19.48 5.03 6.73
C ALA A 187 19.57 6.56 6.59
N LYS A 188 18.76 7.30 7.36
CA LYS A 188 18.86 8.77 7.43
C LYS A 188 20.21 9.24 8.01
N LYS A 189 20.71 8.59 9.06
CA LYS A 189 22.03 8.90 9.65
C LYS A 189 23.19 8.62 8.69
N GLU A 190 23.05 7.61 7.83
CA GLU A 190 24.01 7.25 6.78
C GLU A 190 23.98 8.22 5.58
N GLY A 191 23.11 9.23 5.60
CA GLY A 191 23.06 10.29 4.60
C GLY A 191 22.08 10.05 3.45
N ILE A 192 21.17 9.07 3.56
CA ILE A 192 20.07 8.96 2.60
C ILE A 192 19.16 10.19 2.77
N GLU A 193 19.08 11.01 1.72
CA GLU A 193 18.14 12.13 1.65
C GLU A 193 16.72 11.59 1.40
N PRO A 194 15.77 11.80 2.33
CA PRO A 194 14.39 11.43 2.11
C PRO A 194 13.74 12.32 1.05
N TRP A 195 12.92 11.74 0.17
CA TRP A 195 12.20 12.48 -0.87
C TRP A 195 11.42 13.67 -0.30
N GLY A 196 10.70 13.48 0.81
CA GLY A 196 9.93 14.57 1.43
C GLY A 196 10.77 15.72 1.99
N LEU A 197 12.10 15.59 2.04
CA LEU A 197 13.02 16.67 2.39
C LEU A 197 13.75 17.29 1.19
N SER A 198 13.69 16.64 0.02
CA SER A 198 14.25 17.19 -1.22
C SER A 198 13.49 18.45 -1.64
N LYS A 199 14.08 19.20 -2.57
CA LYS A 199 13.43 20.40 -3.11
C LYS A 199 12.12 20.03 -3.81
N GLU A 200 12.16 19.03 -4.70
CA GLU A 200 10.99 18.59 -5.46
C GLU A 200 9.90 18.03 -4.54
N GLY A 201 10.27 17.24 -3.52
CA GLY A 201 9.31 16.67 -2.59
C GLY A 201 8.60 17.73 -1.75
N LYS A 202 9.32 18.76 -1.27
CA LYS A 202 8.71 19.87 -0.53
C LYS A 202 7.72 20.66 -1.38
N GLU A 203 8.11 21.03 -2.60
CA GLU A 203 7.25 21.76 -3.54
C GLU A 203 5.95 20.97 -3.82
N GLU A 204 6.06 19.66 -4.05
CA GLU A 204 4.90 18.82 -4.35
C GLU A 204 3.99 18.58 -3.12
N ILE A 205 4.58 18.44 -1.93
CA ILE A 205 3.80 18.30 -0.69
C ILE A 205 2.98 19.57 -0.46
N GLU A 206 3.57 20.75 -0.67
CA GLU A 206 2.88 22.03 -0.58
C GLU A 206 1.77 22.17 -1.63
N GLU A 207 2.05 21.83 -2.89
CA GLU A 207 1.04 21.81 -3.97
C GLU A 207 -0.13 20.88 -3.64
N THR A 208 0.17 19.68 -3.15
CA THR A 208 -0.84 18.68 -2.78
C THR A 208 -1.68 19.14 -1.59
N ALA A 209 -1.07 19.78 -0.60
CA ALA A 209 -1.79 20.36 0.53
C ALA A 209 -2.72 21.49 0.08
N ALA A 210 -2.24 22.39 -0.79
CA ALA A 210 -3.05 23.47 -1.36
C ALA A 210 -4.24 22.93 -2.18
N ARG A 211 -4.01 21.91 -3.03
CA ARG A 211 -5.06 21.24 -3.80
C ARG A 211 -6.14 20.63 -2.89
N LYS A 212 -5.73 19.86 -1.87
CA LYS A 212 -6.68 19.24 -0.91
C LYS A 212 -7.49 20.28 -0.13
N ILE A 213 -6.91 21.46 0.16
CA ILE A 213 -7.64 22.56 0.80
C ILE A 213 -8.69 23.13 -0.16
N ALA A 214 -8.34 23.34 -1.42
CA ALA A 214 -9.28 23.83 -2.44
C ALA A 214 -10.45 22.85 -2.68
N GLU A 215 -10.18 21.55 -2.69
CA GLU A 215 -11.16 20.48 -2.94
C GLU A 215 -12.08 20.16 -1.73
N LYS A 216 -11.82 20.73 -0.54
CA LYS A 216 -12.55 20.40 0.69
C LYS A 216 -14.02 20.85 0.67
N HIS A 217 -14.34 21.82 -0.18
CA HIS A 217 -15.70 22.34 -0.38
C HIS A 217 -15.96 22.53 -1.88
N PRO A 218 -16.26 21.44 -2.63
CA PRO A 218 -16.65 21.58 -4.02
C PRO A 218 -17.89 22.47 -4.09
N SER A 219 -17.87 23.48 -4.95
CA SER A 219 -19.08 24.27 -5.19
C SER A 219 -20.10 23.40 -5.92
N LYS A 220 -21.39 23.73 -5.83
CA LYS A 220 -22.43 23.02 -6.60
C LYS A 220 -22.18 23.06 -8.11
N GLU A 221 -21.45 24.07 -8.59
CA GLU A 221 -21.07 24.25 -9.98
C GLU A 221 -19.93 23.32 -10.41
N ASP A 222 -19.09 22.87 -9.47
CA ASP A 222 -17.99 21.92 -9.71
C ASP A 222 -18.47 20.46 -9.73
N THR A 223 -19.65 20.17 -9.19
CA THR A 223 -20.29 18.85 -9.29
C THR A 223 -20.92 18.67 -10.67
N THR A 224 -20.15 18.19 -11.63
CA THR A 224 -20.72 17.50 -12.80
C THR A 224 -21.30 16.17 -12.34
N LEU A 225 -22.59 16.16 -11.98
CA LEU A 225 -23.35 14.93 -11.95
C LEU A 225 -23.26 14.30 -13.34
N PHE A 226 -22.76 13.06 -13.43
CA PHE A 226 -22.70 12.23 -14.63
C PHE A 226 -24.11 11.86 -15.17
N MET A 227 -25.03 12.82 -15.26
CA MET A 227 -26.40 12.58 -15.72
C MET A 227 -26.48 12.46 -17.26
N GLY A 228 -25.50 12.99 -18.00
CA GLY A 228 -25.55 13.02 -19.47
C GLY A 228 -24.91 11.82 -20.19
N GLU A 229 -23.96 11.11 -19.56
CA GLU A 229 -23.23 9.99 -20.20
C GLU A 229 -23.79 8.62 -19.82
N LEU A 230 -24.52 8.49 -18.71
CA LEU A 230 -25.17 7.24 -18.30
C LEU A 230 -26.35 6.87 -19.22
N GLU A 231 -27.07 7.86 -19.79
CA GLU A 231 -28.16 7.60 -20.73
C GLU A 231 -27.67 7.01 -22.05
N GLN A 232 -26.47 7.36 -22.53
CA GLN A 232 -25.98 6.89 -23.83
C GLN A 232 -25.46 5.45 -23.81
N GLY A 233 -25.05 4.92 -22.66
CA GLY A 233 -24.50 3.57 -22.54
C GLY A 233 -25.52 2.47 -22.20
N LEU A 234 -26.74 2.84 -21.80
CA LEU A 234 -27.79 1.89 -21.40
C LEU A 234 -28.61 1.35 -22.60
N ASP A 235 -28.63 2.07 -23.72
CA ASP A 235 -29.40 1.70 -24.91
C ASP A 235 -28.71 0.65 -25.81
N GLU A 236 -27.41 0.38 -25.63
CA GLU A 236 -26.70 -0.60 -26.46
C GLU A 236 -26.99 -2.08 -26.09
N ASN A 237 -27.78 -2.32 -25.03
CA ASN A 237 -28.22 -3.67 -24.61
C ASN A 237 -29.74 -3.79 -24.39
N ALA A 238 -30.55 -2.90 -24.98
CA ALA A 238 -31.99 -3.14 -25.08
C ALA A 238 -32.24 -4.21 -26.17
N GLU A 239 -32.91 -5.30 -25.78
CA GLU A 239 -33.19 -6.52 -26.58
C GLU A 239 -33.63 -6.30 -28.03
#